data_AF-A0A519SXE0-F1
#
_entry.id   AF-A0A519SXE0-F1
#
_cell.length_a   1.000
_cell.length_b   1.000
_cell.length_c   1.000
_cell.angle_alpha   90.00
_cell.angle_beta   90.00
_cell.angle_gamma   90.00
#
_symmetry.space_group_name_H-M   'P 1'
#
loop_
_entity.id
_entity.type
_entity.pdbx_description
1 polymer ?
#
loop_
_entity_poly.entity_id
_entity_poly.type
_entity_poly.pdbx_seq_one_letter_code
_entity_poly.pdbx_strand_id
1 'polypeptide(L)'
;MADSSSLLDRSRTIAPPGYNRWLVPPAALAIHLAIGQAYAFSVFKKPLGALLSLNVDKPSPEDWTASQIGWTFSIAIVLLGLSAAVFGKWLERVGPRKAMLASALCFAGGFFIGSLGVHLHS
;
A
#
# COMPACT_ATOMS: atom_id res chain seq x y z
N MET A 1 4.17 -26.85 29.02
CA MET A 1 5.04 -25.93 28.26
C MET A 1 4.13 -24.85 27.69
N ALA A 2 4.11 -23.65 28.29
CA ALA A 2 3.27 -22.56 27.78
C ALA A 2 3.80 -22.15 26.41
N ASP A 3 3.08 -22.47 25.34
CA ASP A 3 3.44 -22.08 24.00
C ASP A 3 3.31 -20.55 23.93
N SER A 4 4.46 -19.87 23.96
CA SER A 4 4.55 -18.41 23.92
C SER A 4 4.22 -17.97 22.50
N SER A 5 2.92 -17.99 22.21
CA SER A 5 2.37 -17.66 20.90
C SER A 5 2.76 -16.21 20.55
N SER A 6 3.59 -16.07 19.51
CA SER A 6 4.10 -14.80 18.99
C SER A 6 3.00 -13.74 18.86
N LEU A 7 3.34 -12.45 18.99
CA LEU A 7 2.37 -11.33 18.89
C LEU A 7 1.51 -11.38 17.62
N LEU A 8 2.06 -11.89 16.53
CA LEU A 8 1.39 -11.98 15.24
C LEU A 8 0.65 -13.30 15.04
N ASP A 9 0.65 -14.19 16.01
CA ASP A 9 0.08 -15.52 15.86
C ASP A 9 -1.44 -15.48 15.57
N ARG A 10 -1.90 -16.42 14.73
CA ARG A 10 -3.30 -16.54 14.35
C ARG A 10 -4.20 -16.81 15.55
N SER A 11 -3.73 -17.56 16.54
CA SER A 11 -4.49 -17.84 17.77
C SER A 11 -4.96 -16.55 18.46
N ARG A 12 -4.17 -15.47 18.38
CA ARG A 12 -4.49 -14.15 18.94
C ARG A 12 -5.47 -13.31 18.11
N THR A 13 -5.93 -13.84 16.97
CA THR A 13 -6.95 -13.20 16.12
C THR A 13 -8.36 -13.73 16.34
N ILE A 14 -8.49 -14.82 17.12
CA ILE A 14 -9.77 -15.38 17.51
C ILE A 14 -10.35 -14.52 18.65
N ALA A 15 -11.57 -14.01 18.45
CA ALA A 15 -12.22 -13.15 19.42
C ALA A 15 -12.60 -13.95 20.69
N PRO A 16 -12.20 -13.51 21.89
CA PRO A 16 -12.60 -14.17 23.14
C PRO A 16 -14.09 -13.93 23.45
N PRO A 17 -14.68 -14.70 24.38
CA PRO A 17 -16.01 -14.42 24.91
C PRO A 17 -16.10 -12.98 25.44
N GLY A 18 -17.17 -12.26 25.10
CA GLY A 18 -17.36 -10.86 25.50
C GLY A 18 -16.64 -9.83 24.62
N TYR A 19 -16.01 -10.24 23.50
CA TYR A 19 -15.37 -9.30 22.57
C TYR A 19 -16.37 -8.31 21.96
N ASN A 20 -16.01 -7.01 21.99
CA ASN A 20 -16.80 -5.97 21.35
C ASN A 20 -16.64 -6.00 19.82
N ARG A 21 -17.65 -6.52 19.11
CA ARG A 21 -17.69 -6.58 17.64
C ARG A 21 -17.58 -5.23 16.93
N TRP A 22 -17.85 -4.12 17.61
CA TRP A 22 -17.70 -2.77 17.05
C TRP A 22 -16.25 -2.34 16.80
N LEU A 23 -15.27 -3.13 17.24
CA LEU A 23 -13.87 -2.92 16.88
C LEU A 23 -13.53 -3.42 15.47
N VAL A 24 -14.36 -4.27 14.86
CA VAL A 24 -14.13 -4.81 13.51
C VAL A 24 -14.32 -3.74 12.42
N PRO A 25 -15.39 -2.91 12.42
CA PRO A 25 -15.59 -1.91 11.37
C PRO A 25 -14.47 -0.85 11.28
N PRO A 26 -13.95 -0.27 12.38
CA PRO A 26 -12.81 0.65 12.31
C PRO A 26 -11.56 0.00 11.73
N ALA A 27 -11.29 -1.26 12.07
CA ALA A 27 -10.16 -2.00 11.50
C ALA A 27 -10.33 -2.22 10.00
N ALA A 28 -11.54 -2.62 9.56
CA ALA A 28 -11.85 -2.77 8.14
C ALA A 28 -11.75 -1.42 7.38
N LEU A 29 -12.25 -0.33 7.99
CA LEU A 29 -12.18 1.00 7.42
C LEU A 29 -10.73 1.46 7.24
N ALA A 30 -9.86 1.25 8.24
CA ALA A 30 -8.45 1.60 8.14
C ALA A 30 -7.75 0.93 6.94
N ILE A 31 -8.07 -0.35 6.68
CA ILE A 31 -7.54 -1.08 5.52
C ILE A 31 -8.04 -0.46 4.21
N HIS A 32 -9.35 -0.15 4.14
CA HIS A 32 -9.93 0.45 2.94
C HIS A 32 -9.39 1.86 2.68
N LEU A 33 -9.15 2.66 3.73
CA LEU A 33 -8.51 3.97 3.60
C LEU A 33 -7.08 3.84 3.06
N ALA A 34 -6.32 2.84 3.52
CA ALA A 34 -4.99 2.57 3.01
C ALA A 34 -5.01 2.15 1.52
N ILE A 35 -5.97 1.34 1.09
CA ILE A 35 -6.12 0.99 -0.34
C ILE A 35 -6.58 2.20 -1.16
N GLY A 36 -7.49 3.00 -0.61
CA GLY A 36 -8.03 4.22 -1.22
C GLY A 36 -6.99 5.30 -1.49
N GLN A 37 -5.83 5.25 -0.83
CA GLN A 37 -4.68 6.11 -1.12
C GLN A 37 -4.23 6.04 -2.60
N ALA A 38 -4.55 4.97 -3.33
CA ALA A 38 -4.35 4.93 -4.78
C ALA A 38 -4.95 6.15 -5.51
N TYR A 39 -6.03 6.75 -5.00
CA TYR A 39 -6.61 7.97 -5.53
C TYR A 39 -5.68 9.19 -5.45
N ALA A 40 -4.81 9.26 -4.43
CA ALA A 40 -3.85 10.36 -4.25
C ALA A 40 -2.88 10.49 -5.44
N PHE A 41 -2.64 9.38 -6.17
CA PHE A 41 -1.83 9.39 -7.39
C PHE A 41 -2.35 10.37 -8.44
N SER A 42 -3.67 10.54 -8.54
CA SER A 42 -4.28 11.47 -9.50
C SER A 42 -3.88 12.93 -9.25
N VAL A 43 -3.67 13.30 -7.98
CA VAL A 43 -3.21 14.62 -7.56
C VAL A 43 -1.72 14.80 -7.84
N PHE A 44 -0.92 13.74 -7.66
CA PHE A 44 0.52 13.79 -7.88
C PHE A 44 0.93 13.77 -9.37
N LYS A 45 0.04 13.38 -10.28
CA LYS A 45 0.41 13.24 -11.71
C LYS A 45 0.96 14.54 -12.33
N LYS A 46 0.33 15.68 -12.04
CA LYS A 46 0.75 16.99 -12.54
C LYS A 46 2.11 17.44 -11.95
N PRO A 47 2.29 17.47 -10.61
CA PRO A 47 3.57 17.87 -10.03
C PRO A 47 4.71 16.90 -10.36
N LEU A 48 4.44 15.60 -10.55
CA LEU A 48 5.47 14.65 -10.99
C LEU A 48 5.95 14.91 -12.43
N GLY A 49 5.07 15.41 -13.31
CA GLY A 49 5.43 15.72 -14.70
C GLY A 49 6.01 17.12 -14.92
N ALA A 50 6.28 17.86 -13.84
CA ALA A 50 6.86 19.20 -13.85
C ALA A 50 7.80 19.37 -12.65
N LEU A 51 8.47 18.28 -12.29
CA LEU A 51 9.27 18.16 -11.07
C LEU A 51 10.56 18.97 -11.19
N LEU A 52 11.17 18.97 -12.37
CA LEU A 52 12.36 19.73 -12.72
C LEU A 52 12.01 21.16 -13.12
N SER A 53 10.96 21.35 -13.93
CA SER A 53 10.56 22.70 -14.37
C SER A 53 9.95 23.56 -13.27
N LEU A 54 9.39 22.93 -12.22
CA LEU A 54 8.57 23.55 -11.18
C LEU A 54 7.35 24.33 -11.73
N ASN A 55 7.02 24.13 -13.01
CA ASN A 55 5.95 24.80 -13.71
C ASN A 55 5.14 23.80 -14.54
N VAL A 56 3.92 23.52 -14.07
CA VAL A 56 3.01 22.54 -14.67
C VAL A 56 2.59 22.91 -16.10
N ASP A 57 2.56 24.21 -16.44
CA ASP A 57 2.16 24.68 -17.77
C ASP A 57 3.33 24.66 -18.77
N LYS A 58 4.57 24.53 -18.29
CA LYS A 58 5.80 24.51 -19.08
C LYS A 58 6.77 23.45 -18.56
N PRO A 59 6.46 22.16 -18.73
CA PRO A 59 7.35 21.07 -18.33
C PRO A 59 8.65 21.08 -19.13
N SER A 60 9.74 20.66 -18.49
CA SER A 60 11.05 20.46 -19.10
C SER A 60 10.99 19.27 -20.07
N PRO A 61 11.79 19.23 -21.15
CA PRO A 61 11.93 18.02 -21.97
C PRO A 61 12.41 16.79 -21.19
N GLU A 62 13.09 17.03 -20.06
CA GLU A 62 13.63 15.97 -19.19
C GLU A 62 12.64 15.51 -18.11
N ASP A 63 11.55 16.25 -17.89
CA ASP A 63 10.50 15.84 -16.95
C ASP A 63 9.80 14.56 -17.42
N TRP A 64 9.27 13.80 -16.47
CA TRP A 64 8.50 12.60 -16.80
C TRP A 64 7.24 12.92 -17.60
N THR A 65 7.07 12.19 -18.69
CA THR A 65 5.86 12.26 -19.50
C THR A 65 4.67 11.66 -18.76
N ALA A 66 3.46 12.12 -19.10
CA ALA A 66 2.23 11.60 -18.52
C ALA A 66 2.05 10.07 -18.72
N SER A 67 2.62 9.51 -19.80
CA SER A 67 2.60 8.07 -20.07
C SER A 67 3.53 7.30 -19.12
N GLN A 68 4.75 7.78 -18.90
CA GLN A 68 5.69 7.17 -17.96
C GLN A 68 5.14 7.14 -16.53
N ILE A 69 4.52 8.24 -16.10
CA ILE A 69 3.82 8.31 -14.80
C ILE A 69 2.58 7.39 -14.80
N GLY A 70 1.87 7.28 -15.91
CA GLY A 70 0.72 6.37 -16.02
C GLY A 70 1.11 4.90 -15.81
N TRP A 71 2.24 4.47 -16.36
CA TRP A 71 2.74 3.10 -16.22
C TRP A 71 3.00 2.70 -14.77
N THR A 72 3.54 3.59 -13.94
CA THR A 72 3.76 3.31 -12.51
C THR A 72 2.44 3.02 -11.78
N PHE A 73 1.38 3.76 -12.07
CA PHE A 73 0.05 3.49 -11.51
C PHE A 73 -0.54 2.17 -12.01
N SER A 74 -0.44 1.90 -13.32
CA SER A 74 -0.93 0.64 -13.90
C SER A 74 -0.26 -0.57 -13.27
N ILE A 75 1.06 -0.54 -13.10
CA ILE A 75 1.82 -1.60 -12.42
C ILE A 75 1.35 -1.76 -10.98
N ALA A 76 1.16 -0.65 -10.25
CA ALA A 76 0.69 -0.69 -8.86
C ALA A 76 -0.68 -1.37 -8.72
N ILE A 77 -1.67 -1.03 -9.57
CA ILE A 77 -3.01 -1.63 -9.54
C ILE A 77 -2.98 -3.11 -9.97
N VAL A 78 -2.18 -3.46 -10.98
CA VAL A 78 -2.01 -4.85 -11.39
C VAL A 78 -1.41 -5.68 -10.25
N LEU A 79 -0.34 -5.19 -9.61
CA LEU A 79 0.28 -5.88 -8.47
C LEU A 79 -0.66 -5.98 -7.29
N LEU A 80 -1.48 -4.96 -7.02
CA LEU A 80 -2.52 -5.02 -5.99
C LEU A 80 -3.50 -6.18 -6.27
N GLY A 81 -4.02 -6.28 -7.50
CA GLY A 81 -4.93 -7.36 -7.90
C GLY A 81 -4.28 -8.75 -7.85
N LEU A 82 -3.06 -8.89 -8.39
CA LEU A 82 -2.31 -10.14 -8.36
C LEU A 82 -1.97 -10.57 -6.93
N SER A 83 -1.69 -9.62 -6.04
CA SER A 83 -1.41 -9.92 -4.63
C SER A 83 -2.62 -10.55 -3.95
N ALA A 84 -3.84 -10.08 -4.24
CA ALA A 84 -5.06 -10.69 -3.71
C ALA A 84 -5.23 -12.14 -4.21
N ALA A 85 -4.94 -12.40 -5.48
CA ALA A 85 -5.05 -13.73 -6.08
C ALA A 85 -4.01 -14.72 -5.51
N VAL A 86 -2.75 -14.29 -5.35
CA VAL A 86 -1.65 -15.17 -4.95
C VAL A 86 -1.60 -15.36 -3.43
N PHE A 87 -1.83 -14.31 -2.64
CA PHE A 87 -1.65 -14.35 -1.18
C PHE A 87 -2.92 -14.68 -0.39
N GLY A 88 -4.08 -14.84 -1.04
CA GLY A 88 -5.35 -15.16 -0.35
C GLY A 88 -5.28 -16.42 0.51
N LYS A 89 -4.86 -17.55 -0.08
CA LYS A 89 -4.70 -18.82 0.69
C LYS A 89 -3.65 -18.73 1.79
N TRP A 90 -2.60 -17.93 1.58
CA TRP A 90 -1.58 -17.72 2.60
C TRP A 90 -2.14 -16.93 3.78
N LEU A 91 -2.89 -15.84 3.53
CA LEU A 91 -3.57 -15.04 4.54
C LEU A 91 -4.51 -15.90 5.39
N GLU A 92 -5.32 -16.77 4.77
CA GLU A 92 -6.20 -17.69 5.47
C GLU A 92 -5.43 -18.62 6.41
N ARG A 93 -4.24 -19.09 6.00
CA ARG A 93 -3.39 -19.97 6.81
C ARG A 93 -2.75 -19.25 7.99
N VAL A 94 -2.07 -18.12 7.73
CA VAL A 94 -1.25 -17.42 8.74
C VAL A 94 -2.05 -16.46 9.63
N GLY A 95 -3.25 -16.09 9.21
CA GLY A 95 -4.12 -15.15 9.90
C GLY A 95 -3.87 -13.68 9.52
N PRO A 96 -4.84 -12.80 9.84
CA PRO A 96 -4.84 -11.41 9.36
C PRO A 96 -3.71 -10.57 9.94
N ARG A 97 -3.25 -10.81 11.17
CA ARG A 97 -2.16 -10.01 11.78
C ARG A 97 -0.83 -10.08 11.02
N LYS A 98 -0.37 -11.29 10.68
CA LYS A 98 0.87 -11.49 9.90
C LYS A 98 0.74 -10.91 8.50
N ALA A 99 -0.39 -11.19 7.84
CA ALA A 99 -0.66 -10.68 6.50
C ALA A 99 -0.68 -9.15 6.47
N MET A 100 -1.36 -8.51 7.42
CA MET A 100 -1.45 -7.05 7.51
C MET A 100 -0.09 -6.39 7.75
N LEU A 101 0.76 -6.96 8.61
CA LEU A 101 2.10 -6.43 8.82
C LEU A 101 2.97 -6.54 7.55
N ALA A 102 2.92 -7.70 6.88
CA ALA A 102 3.63 -7.88 5.61
C ALA A 102 3.17 -6.85 4.56
N SER A 103 1.85 -6.65 4.43
CA SER A 103 1.29 -5.63 3.54
C SER A 103 1.73 -4.21 3.92
N ALA A 104 1.76 -3.87 5.20
CA ALA A 104 2.21 -2.56 5.67
C ALA A 104 3.69 -2.30 5.34
N LEU A 105 4.55 -3.32 5.49
CA LEU A 105 5.96 -3.23 5.12
C LEU A 105 6.15 -3.07 3.61
N CYS A 106 5.42 -3.85 2.80
CA CYS A 106 5.45 -3.71 1.34
C CYS A 106 4.94 -2.33 0.89
N PHE A 107 3.88 -1.84 1.51
CA PHE A 107 3.30 -0.52 1.23
C PHE A 107 4.28 0.60 1.57
N ALA A 108 4.78 0.64 2.80
CA ALA A 108 5.78 1.63 3.23
C ALA A 108 7.06 1.54 2.40
N GLY A 109 7.54 0.34 2.12
CA GLY A 109 8.71 0.10 1.27
C GLY A 109 8.52 0.63 -0.15
N GLY A 110 7.35 0.40 -0.76
CA GLY A 110 7.00 0.94 -2.07
C GLY A 110 7.02 2.48 -2.09
N PHE A 111 6.54 3.13 -1.03
CA PHE A 111 6.63 4.58 -0.87
C PHE A 111 8.07 5.08 -0.75
N PHE A 112 8.93 4.39 0.02
CA PHE A 112 10.34 4.74 0.10
C PHE A 112 11.03 4.64 -1.26
N ILE A 113 10.75 3.57 -2.02
CA ILE A 113 11.29 3.40 -3.37
C ILE A 113 10.80 4.54 -4.29
N GLY A 114 9.50 4.87 -4.25
CA GLY A 114 8.95 5.98 -5.02
C GLY A 114 9.56 7.33 -4.66
N SER A 115 9.74 7.60 -3.37
CA SER A 115 10.40 8.81 -2.88
C SER A 115 11.86 8.90 -3.33
N LEU A 116 12.58 7.77 -3.33
CA LEU A 116 13.94 7.72 -3.85
C LEU A 116 13.98 7.97 -5.36
N GLY A 117 13.05 7.39 -6.12
CA GLY A 117 12.93 7.64 -7.56
C GLY A 117 12.70 9.12 -7.89
N VAL A 118 11.85 9.80 -7.09
CA VAL A 118 11.67 11.26 -7.17
C VAL A 118 12.94 12.01 -6.83
N HIS A 119 13.65 11.61 -5.77
CA HIS A 119 14.88 12.27 -5.35
C HIS A 119 16.02 12.14 -6.38
N LEU A 120 16.06 11.02 -7.11
CA LEU A 120 17.07 10.75 -8.15
C LEU A 120 16.71 11.36 -9.51
N HIS A 121 15.52 11.93 -9.66
CA HIS A 121 15.14 12.64 -10.87
C HIS A 121 15.74 14.05 -10.84
N SER A 122 16.68 14.30 -11.76
CA SER A 122 17.48 15.52 -11.87
C SER A 122 17.56 15.99 -13.30
#